data_AF-A0A9E1VAU0-F1
#
_entry.id   AF-A0A9E1VAU0-F1
#
_cell.length_a   1.000
_cell.length_b   1.000
_cell.length_c   1.000
_cell.angle_alpha   90.00
_cell.angle_beta   90.00
_cell.angle_gamma   90.00
#
_symmetry.space_group_name_H-M   'P 1'
#
loop_
_entity.id
_entity.type
_entity.pdbx_description
1 polymer ?
#
loop_
_entity_poly.entity_id
_entity_poly.type
_entity_poly.pdbx_seq_one_letter_code
_entity_poly.pdbx_strand_id
1 'polypeptide(L)' 'MNSRTDTNGVAPTVYVIDDDKAVRESLQWLIESDDLPVETYASAMAFLSRCEFGDLGCVLADVRMPEMSGL' A
#
# COMPACT_ATOMS: atom_id res chain seq x y z
N MET A 1 -15.34 -22.73 10.00
CA MET A 1 -14.80 -21.34 10.00
C MET A 1 -14.67 -20.91 8.56
N ASN A 2 -15.36 -19.84 8.18
CA ASN A 2 -15.81 -19.59 6.82
C ASN A 2 -14.72 -19.43 5.75
N SER A 3 -14.99 -20.13 4.66
CA SER A 3 -14.57 -19.97 3.27
C SER A 3 -14.32 -18.53 2.81
N ARG A 4 -13.14 -18.30 2.18
CA ARG A 4 -12.92 -17.61 0.90
C ARG A 4 -11.42 -17.44 0.63
N THR A 5 -10.83 -18.37 -0.12
CA THR A 5 -9.56 -18.07 -0.85
C THR A 5 -9.50 -18.92 -2.11
N ASP A 6 -10.40 -18.65 -3.04
CA ASP A 6 -10.17 -18.96 -4.45
C ASP A 6 -9.57 -17.70 -5.09
N THR A 7 -8.28 -17.74 -5.42
CA THR A 7 -7.64 -17.27 -6.67
C THR A 7 -6.15 -17.01 -6.46
N ASN A 8 -5.32 -17.84 -7.10
CA ASN A 8 -3.91 -17.61 -7.50
C ASN A 8 -2.88 -17.30 -6.39
N GLY A 9 -1.82 -18.11 -6.31
CA GLY A 9 -0.76 -18.03 -5.28
C GLY A 9 0.16 -16.81 -5.38
N VAL A 10 -0.38 -15.61 -5.21
CA VAL A 10 0.37 -14.36 -5.03
C VAL A 10 -0.12 -13.76 -3.71
N ALA A 11 0.79 -13.63 -2.74
CA ALA A 11 0.47 -12.98 -1.47
C ALA A 11 0.06 -11.52 -1.74
N PRO A 12 -1.01 -11.01 -1.11
CA PRO A 12 -1.48 -9.66 -1.38
C PRO A 12 -0.47 -8.63 -0.87
N THR A 13 -0.04 -7.70 -1.72
CA THR A 13 0.90 -6.63 -1.37
C THR A 13 0.18 -5.47 -0.70
N VAL A 14 0.74 -4.98 0.40
CA VAL A 14 0.25 -3.79 1.09
C VAL A 14 0.99 -2.57 0.57
N TYR A 15 0.26 -1.59 0.04
CA TYR A 15 0.80 -0.36 -0.47
C TYR A 15 0.55 0.77 0.52
N VAL A 16 1.60 1.44 0.99
CA VAL A 16 1.52 2.56 1.94
C VAL A 16 1.88 3.85 1.21
N ILE A 17 0.98 4.83 1.21
CA ILE A 17 1.14 6.13 0.56
C ILE A 17 1.03 7.20 1.63
N ASP A 18 2.17 7.79 2.00
CA ASP A 18 2.26 8.80 3.05
C ASP A 18 3.48 9.70 2.77
N ASP A 19 3.31 11.01 2.86
CA ASP A 19 4.39 11.97 2.62
C ASP A 19 5.40 12.01 3.78
N ASP A 20 5.00 11.60 4.99
CA ASP A 20 5.87 11.47 6.14
C ASP A 20 6.69 10.17 6.07
N LYS A 21 8.02 10.34 5.98
CA LYS A 21 8.96 9.22 5.97
C LYS A 21 8.90 8.38 7.25
N ALA A 22 8.74 8.99 8.42
CA ALA A 22 8.73 8.28 9.69
C ALA A 22 7.51 7.37 9.84
N VAL A 23 6.36 7.82 9.31
CA VAL A 23 5.12 7.02 9.26
C VAL A 23 5.31 5.84 8.30
N ARG A 24 5.85 6.08 7.10
CA ARG A 24 6.12 5.00 6.13
C ARG A 24 7.05 3.93 6.68
N GLU A 25 8.15 4.33 7.31
CA GLU A 25 9.08 3.38 7.93
C GLU A 25 8.37 2.58 9.03
N SER A 26 7.63 3.23 9.92
CA SER A 26 6.91 2.54 11.00
C SER A 26 5.89 1.51 10.48
N LEU A 27 5.13 1.87 9.44
CA LEU A 27 4.14 0.98 8.81
C LEU A 27 4.81 -0.17 8.05
N GLN A 28 5.89 0.11 7.33
CA GLN A 28 6.69 -0.93 6.65
C GLN A 28 7.16 -1.99 7.66
N TRP A 29 7.80 -1.55 8.74
CA TRP A 29 8.28 -2.46 9.79
C TRP A 29 7.16 -3.30 10.41
N LEU A 30 5.98 -2.71 10.64
CA LEU A 30 4.82 -3.41 11.19
C LEU A 30 4.30 -4.49 10.24
N ILE A 31 4.23 -4.19 8.95
CA ILE A 31 3.69 -5.11 7.92
C ILE A 31 4.71 -6.22 7.61
N GLU A 32 5.99 -5.88 7.51
CA GLU A 32 7.07 -6.86 7.34
C GLU A 32 7.14 -7.85 8.52
N SER A 33 6.77 -7.41 9.73
CA SER A 33 6.67 -8.30 10.90
C SER A 33 5.59 -9.37 10.76
N ASP A 34 4.61 -9.20 9.88
CA ASP A 34 3.53 -10.17 9.61
C ASP A 34 3.83 -11.04 8.37
N ASP A 35 5.06 -10.98 7.85
CA ASP A 35 5.53 -11.67 6.63
C ASP A 35 4.75 -11.28 5.36
N LEU A 36 4.13 -10.09 5.38
CA LEU A 36 3.39 -9.55 4.24
C LEU A 36 4.28 -8.69 3.34
N PRO A 37 4.17 -8.82 2.01
CA PRO A 37 4.87 -7.92 1.10
C PRO A 37 4.32 -6.49 1.25
N VAL A 38 5.22 -5.52 1.36
CA VAL A 38 4.88 -4.10 1.52
C VAL A 38 5.70 -3.23 0.57
N GLU A 39 5.04 -2.23 0.00
CA GLU A 39 5.68 -1.19 -0.79
C GLU A 39 5.24 0.20 -0.31
N THR A 40 6.18 1.13 -0.15
CA THR A 40 5.88 2.47 0.37
C THR A 40 6.15 3.56 -0.67
N TYR A 41 5.27 4.55 -0.72
CA TYR A 41 5.24 5.62 -1.71
C TYR A 41 5.07 6.96 -1.01
N ALA A 42 5.85 7.95 -1.40
CA ALA A 42 5.76 9.30 -0.83
C ALA A 42 4.58 10.12 -1.39
N SER A 43 3.93 9.65 -2.46
CA SER A 43 2.81 10.35 -3.09
C SER A 43 1.94 9.39 -3.90
N ALA A 44 0.67 9.77 -4.07
CA ALA A 44 -0.29 9.02 -4.88
C ALA A 44 0.16 8.92 -6.36
N MET A 45 0.86 9.93 -6.89
CA MET A 45 1.38 9.91 -8.27
C MET A 45 2.47 8.85 -8.46
N ALA A 46 3.36 8.71 -7.47
CA ALA A 46 4.38 7.67 -7.49
C ALA A 46 3.75 6.27 -7.47
N PHE A 47 2.68 6.10 -6.70
CA PHE A 47 1.89 4.88 -6.68
C PHE A 47 1.17 4.64 -8.02
N LEU A 48 0.43 5.61 -8.55
CA LEU A 48 -0.30 5.47 -9.82
C LEU A 48 0.60 5.21 -11.03
N SER A 49 1.85 5.67 -10.99
CA SER A 49 2.85 5.39 -12.04
C SER A 49 3.39 3.96 -12.00
N ARG A 50 3.20 3.26 -10.88
CA ARG A 50 3.82 1.95 -10.59
C ARG A 50 2.79 0.84 -10.37
N CYS A 51 1.58 1.18 -9.94
CA CYS A 51 0.49 0.23 -9.70
C CYS A 51 -0.06 -0.29 -11.03
N GLU A 52 0.08 -1.60 -11.26
CA GLU A 52 -0.64 -2.29 -12.32
C GLU A 52 -1.97 -2.81 -11.72
N PHE A 53 -3.09 -2.58 -12.40
CA PHE A 53 -4.46 -2.89 -11.91
C PHE A 53 -4.78 -4.40 -11.75
N GLY A 54 -3.76 -5.26 -11.73
CA GLY A 54 -3.86 -6.71 -11.56
C GLY A 54 -3.40 -7.23 -10.20
N ASP A 55 -2.70 -6.41 -9.40
CA ASP A 55 -2.18 -6.84 -8.11
C ASP A 55 -3.27 -6.77 -7.03
N LEU A 56 -3.60 -7.92 -6.45
CA LEU A 56 -4.47 -8.00 -5.29
C LEU A 56 -3.72 -7.39 -4.10
N GLY A 57 -4.18 -6.25 -3.60
CA GLY A 57 -3.48 -5.54 -2.53
C GLY A 57 -4.39 -4.60 -1.73
N CYS A 58 -3.88 -4.12 -0.60
CA CYS A 58 -4.53 -3.11 0.24
C CYS A 58 -3.76 -1.80 0.14
N VAL A 59 -4.44 -0.67 -0.03
CA VAL A 59 -3.82 0.65 -0.08
C VAL A 59 -4.12 1.41 1.22
N LEU A 60 -3.08 1.76 1.97
CA LEU A 60 -3.13 2.74 3.05
C LEU A 60 -2.69 4.08 2.48
N ALA A 61 -3.59 5.06 2.40
CA ALA A 61 -3.26 6.41 1.97
C ALA A 61 -3.63 7.42 3.06
N ASP A 62 -2.73 8.35 3.36
CA ASP A 62 -3.06 9.47 4.26
C ASP A 62 -4.11 10.38 3.62
N VAL A 63 -5.20 10.60 4.35
CA VAL A 63 -6.34 11.45 3.99
C VAL A 63 -6.00 12.94 4.11
N ARG A 64 -4.93 13.29 4.84
CA ARG A 64 -4.50 14.67 5.06
C ARG A 64 -3.31 15.13 4.22
N MET A 65 -2.99 14.45 3.11
CA MET A 65 -2.03 14.99 2.13
C MET A 65 -2.50 16.36 1.61
N PRO A 66 -1.77 17.47 1.88
CA PRO A 66 -2.23 18.82 1.56
C PRO A 66 -2.34 19.14 0.07
N GLU A 67 -1.86 18.30 -0.85
CA GLU A 67 -1.81 18.63 -2.28
C GLU A 67 -2.25 17.48 -3.20
N MET A 68 -3.46 16.97 -3.00
CA MET A 68 -4.25 16.40 -4.10
C MET A 68 -5.16 17.46 -4.75
N SER A 69 -4.67 18.68 -4.91
CA SER A 69 -5.29 19.71 -5.76
C SER A 69 -4.46 19.89 -7.02
N GLY A 70 -4.39 18.83 -7.83
CA GLY A 70 -4.14 18.97 -9.26
C GLY A 70 -5.49 19.16 -9.93
N LEU A 71 -5.88 20.42 -10.16
CA LEU A 71 -6.92 20.77 -11.13
C LEU A 71 -6.45 20.41 -12.54
#